data_AF-A0A7Y0A9G7-F1
#
_entry.id   AF-A0A7Y0A9G7-F1
#
_cell.length_a   1.000
_cell.length_b   1.000
_cell.length_c   1.000
_cell.angle_alpha   90.00
_cell.angle_beta   90.00
_cell.angle_gamma   90.00
#
_symmetry.space_group_name_H-M   'P 1'
#
loop_
_entity.id
_entity.type
_entity.pdbx_description
1 polymer ?
#
loop_
_entity_poly.entity_id
_entity_poly.type
_entity_poly.pdbx_seq_one_letter_code
_entity_poly.pdbx_strand_id
1 'polypeptide(L)'
;MLSISLFAQTTIYSENMGNPSTTTAIAANSFQNAAPILYSGTADVRSTTSSTGYIGASGGGNIFFTGTVGTNFIVSGIDTSSYSNIQMSFGQLKTTNAANNELTVEVSTDGNSWDLLSYTRATGAGTSNYILITPTGTIPSTSNLRIRFTNTSSAQWRIDDLKLTGSIGSLAVNESSKVKGLFVKNTLVDSELNFGMTGNVKIYNLSGQVVKTFSVKENEAVDVSDLLKGNYIVTGLVNGKNISQKIIKK
;
A
#
# COMPACT_ATOMS: atom_id res chain seq x y z
N MET A 1 20.59 19.66 -0.67
CA MET A 1 20.06 18.80 -1.75
C MET A 1 18.73 18.24 -1.26
N LEU A 2 17.60 18.67 -1.82
CA LEU A 2 16.29 18.15 -1.45
C LEU A 2 16.15 16.77 -2.11
N SER A 3 16.20 15.69 -1.32
CA SER A 3 15.94 14.34 -1.82
C SER A 3 14.47 14.24 -2.19
N ILE A 4 14.17 14.28 -3.49
CA ILE A 4 12.86 13.88 -4.02
C ILE A 4 12.87 12.36 -4.01
N SER A 5 12.24 11.76 -3.00
CA SER A 5 11.95 10.33 -3.01
C SER A 5 10.84 10.07 -4.03
N LEU A 6 11.23 9.63 -5.22
CA LEU A 6 10.30 9.14 -6.23
C LEU A 6 9.85 7.73 -5.81
N PHE A 7 8.65 7.59 -5.25
CA PHE A 7 8.10 6.26 -4.98
C PHE A 7 7.70 5.63 -6.32
N ALA A 8 8.43 4.60 -6.75
CA ALA A 8 8.04 3.81 -7.91
C ALA A 8 6.65 3.20 -7.68
N GLN A 9 5.77 3.32 -8.68
CA GLN A 9 4.49 2.64 -8.67
C GLN A 9 4.73 1.12 -8.69
N THR A 10 4.15 0.39 -7.75
CA THR A 10 4.25 -1.06 -7.65
C THR A 10 2.91 -1.72 -7.93
N THR A 11 2.94 -2.99 -8.35
CA THR A 11 1.73 -3.80 -8.51
C THR A 11 1.35 -4.36 -7.14
N ILE A 12 0.13 -4.05 -6.70
CA ILE A 12 -0.46 -4.52 -5.44
C ILE A 12 -1.14 -5.87 -5.66
N TYR A 13 -1.87 -5.98 -6.77
CA TYR A 13 -2.68 -7.14 -7.11
C TYR A 13 -2.80 -7.24 -8.63
N SER A 14 -2.83 -8.46 -9.16
CA SER A 14 -3.13 -8.75 -10.57
C SER A 14 -3.85 -10.08 -10.71
N GLU A 15 -4.86 -10.14 -11.58
CA GLU A 15 -5.63 -11.33 -11.87
C GLU A 15 -5.94 -11.45 -13.37
N ASN A 16 -5.53 -12.56 -13.98
CA ASN A 16 -5.77 -12.90 -15.38
C ASN A 16 -7.00 -13.80 -15.61
N MET A 17 -7.82 -13.98 -14.57
CA MET A 17 -9.07 -14.74 -14.54
C MET A 17 -8.93 -16.25 -14.85
N GLY A 18 -7.70 -16.77 -14.91
CA GLY A 18 -7.41 -18.18 -15.15
C GLY A 18 -7.60 -18.60 -16.61
N ASN A 19 -7.90 -19.88 -16.86
CA ASN A 19 -8.17 -20.40 -18.20
C ASN A 19 -9.15 -21.59 -18.13
N PRO A 20 -10.46 -21.36 -17.96
CA PRO A 20 -11.42 -22.44 -17.81
C PRO A 20 -11.66 -23.17 -19.14
N SER A 21 -11.80 -24.50 -19.10
CA SER A 21 -12.08 -25.34 -20.27
C SER A 21 -13.52 -25.27 -20.76
N THR A 22 -14.44 -24.84 -19.90
CA THR A 22 -15.87 -24.66 -20.18
C THR A 22 -16.38 -23.40 -19.49
N THR A 23 -17.61 -22.97 -19.77
CA THR A 23 -18.28 -21.98 -18.92
C THR A 23 -18.29 -22.49 -17.47
N THR A 24 -17.72 -21.70 -16.56
CA THR A 24 -17.46 -22.11 -15.18
C THR A 24 -18.00 -21.04 -14.23
N ALA A 25 -18.76 -21.43 -13.22
CA ALA A 25 -19.24 -20.48 -12.20
C ALA A 25 -18.05 -19.86 -11.43
N ILE A 26 -18.17 -18.63 -10.93
CA ILE A 26 -17.08 -17.96 -10.19
C ILE A 26 -16.52 -18.86 -9.08
N ALA A 27 -17.39 -19.44 -8.25
CA ALA A 27 -16.98 -20.28 -7.11
C ALA A 27 -16.25 -21.58 -7.50
N ALA A 28 -16.33 -22.00 -8.77
CA ALA A 28 -15.72 -23.23 -9.28
C ALA A 28 -14.48 -22.96 -10.15
N ASN A 29 -14.15 -21.69 -10.45
CA ASN A 29 -13.02 -21.35 -11.29
C ASN A 29 -11.70 -21.34 -10.50
N SER A 30 -10.63 -21.78 -11.16
CA SER A 30 -9.26 -21.64 -10.65
C SER A 30 -8.68 -20.28 -11.07
N PHE A 31 -8.76 -19.30 -10.18
CA PHE A 31 -8.16 -17.98 -10.35
C PHE A 31 -6.64 -17.99 -10.14
N GLN A 32 -5.95 -16.96 -10.62
CA GLN A 32 -4.51 -16.81 -10.46
C GLN A 32 -4.12 -16.69 -8.98
N ASN A 33 -4.92 -16.00 -8.18
CA ASN A 33 -4.66 -15.83 -6.75
C ASN A 33 -5.57 -16.76 -5.93
N ALA A 34 -4.99 -17.33 -4.87
CA ALA A 34 -5.71 -18.14 -3.89
C ALA A 34 -5.99 -17.33 -2.62
N ALA A 35 -6.43 -18.01 -1.55
CA ALA A 35 -6.57 -17.40 -0.22
C ALA A 35 -5.30 -16.61 0.16
N PRO A 36 -5.43 -15.37 0.68
CA PRO A 36 -6.63 -14.78 1.27
C PRO A 36 -7.61 -14.12 0.28
N ILE A 37 -7.32 -14.11 -1.02
CA ILE A 37 -8.22 -13.54 -2.02
C ILE A 37 -9.42 -14.46 -2.21
N LEU A 38 -10.63 -13.88 -2.24
CA LEU A 38 -11.88 -14.59 -2.45
C LEU A 38 -12.65 -13.97 -3.61
N TYR A 39 -13.19 -14.84 -4.45
CA TYR A 39 -13.97 -14.50 -5.63
C TYR A 39 -15.40 -15.00 -5.45
N SER A 40 -16.38 -14.14 -5.75
CA SER A 40 -17.80 -14.50 -5.68
C SER A 40 -18.62 -13.73 -6.70
N GLY A 41 -19.91 -14.02 -6.77
CA GLY A 41 -20.85 -13.37 -7.67
C GLY A 41 -21.60 -14.35 -8.56
N THR A 42 -22.44 -13.79 -9.42
CA THR A 42 -23.38 -14.51 -10.29
C THR A 42 -22.97 -14.52 -11.76
N ALA A 43 -21.89 -13.82 -12.11
CA ALA A 43 -21.22 -13.95 -13.40
C ALA A 43 -20.63 -15.36 -13.59
N ASP A 44 -20.11 -15.63 -14.79
CA ASP A 44 -19.40 -16.88 -15.09
C ASP A 44 -18.05 -16.58 -15.78
N VAL A 45 -17.11 -17.50 -15.68
CA VAL A 45 -15.79 -17.41 -16.32
C VAL A 45 -15.82 -18.20 -17.62
N ARG A 46 -15.32 -17.61 -18.70
CA ARG A 46 -15.22 -18.24 -20.03
C ARG A 46 -13.84 -18.01 -20.65
N SER A 47 -13.43 -18.91 -21.53
CA SER A 47 -12.26 -18.75 -22.40
C SER A 47 -12.63 -18.32 -23.84
N THR A 48 -13.93 -18.13 -24.13
CA THR A 48 -14.39 -17.57 -25.40
C THR A 48 -14.23 -16.06 -25.43
N THR A 49 -13.92 -15.50 -26.62
CA THR A 49 -13.76 -14.05 -26.80
C THR A 49 -12.71 -13.49 -25.84
N SER A 50 -11.53 -14.12 -25.88
CA SER A 50 -10.36 -13.76 -25.07
C SER A 50 -10.00 -12.28 -25.22
N SER A 51 -9.43 -11.72 -24.15
CA SER A 51 -8.94 -10.36 -24.11
C SER A 51 -7.89 -10.08 -25.20
N THR A 52 -7.97 -8.89 -25.81
CA THR A 52 -7.04 -8.42 -26.84
C THR A 52 -7.15 -6.90 -26.99
N GLY A 53 -6.30 -6.28 -27.80
CA GLY A 53 -6.43 -4.87 -28.18
C GLY A 53 -5.91 -3.85 -27.16
N TYR A 54 -5.28 -4.30 -26.07
CA TYR A 54 -4.58 -3.45 -25.11
C TYR A 54 -3.28 -4.10 -24.61
N ILE A 55 -2.36 -3.28 -24.12
CA ILE A 55 -1.10 -3.74 -23.54
C ILE A 55 -1.38 -4.51 -22.25
N GLY A 56 -0.85 -5.72 -22.15
CA GLY A 56 -1.03 -6.59 -20.99
C GLY A 56 -2.25 -7.51 -21.06
N ALA A 57 -2.92 -7.61 -22.21
CA ALA A 57 -3.99 -8.59 -22.43
C ALA A 57 -3.47 -10.03 -22.26
N SER A 58 -4.01 -10.80 -21.32
CA SER A 58 -3.55 -12.17 -21.06
C SER A 58 -4.06 -13.19 -22.08
N GLY A 59 -5.21 -12.94 -22.71
CA GLY A 59 -5.82 -13.82 -23.71
C GLY A 59 -6.41 -15.13 -23.14
N GLY A 60 -6.52 -15.25 -21.82
CA GLY A 60 -7.02 -16.43 -21.12
C GLY A 60 -8.53 -16.40 -20.86
N GLY A 61 -8.89 -16.75 -19.63
CA GLY A 61 -10.23 -16.63 -19.10
C GLY A 61 -10.67 -15.18 -19.00
N ASN A 62 -11.97 -14.94 -18.99
CA ASN A 62 -12.57 -13.65 -18.72
C ASN A 62 -13.87 -13.84 -17.95
N ILE A 63 -14.22 -12.87 -17.12
CA ILE A 63 -15.51 -12.84 -16.45
C ILE A 63 -16.54 -12.35 -17.45
N PHE A 64 -17.54 -13.15 -17.73
CA PHE A 64 -18.69 -12.82 -18.55
C PHE A 64 -19.87 -12.37 -17.69
N PHE A 65 -20.36 -11.16 -17.97
CA PHE A 65 -21.61 -10.65 -17.44
C PHE A 65 -22.67 -10.80 -18.51
N THR A 66 -23.65 -11.67 -18.24
CA THR A 66 -24.83 -11.80 -19.09
C THR A 66 -25.63 -10.48 -19.09
N GLY A 67 -26.50 -10.31 -20.09
CA GLY A 67 -27.40 -9.17 -20.26
C GLY A 67 -28.57 -9.16 -19.27
N THR A 68 -28.30 -9.54 -18.02
CA THR A 68 -29.26 -9.56 -16.92
C THR A 68 -28.78 -8.58 -15.85
N VAL A 69 -29.63 -7.60 -15.56
CA VAL A 69 -29.39 -6.60 -14.52
C VAL A 69 -29.12 -7.29 -13.18
N GLY A 70 -28.07 -6.86 -12.48
CA GLY A 70 -27.65 -7.41 -11.19
C GLY A 70 -26.64 -8.56 -11.29
N THR A 71 -26.30 -9.03 -12.49
CA THR A 71 -25.18 -9.97 -12.68
C THR A 71 -23.90 -9.31 -12.18
N ASN A 72 -23.20 -9.97 -11.25
CA ASN A 72 -22.06 -9.36 -10.57
C ASN A 72 -20.86 -10.30 -10.41
N PHE A 73 -19.71 -9.69 -10.16
CA PHE A 73 -18.46 -10.33 -9.80
C PHE A 73 -17.79 -9.51 -8.70
N ILE A 74 -17.35 -10.18 -7.65
CA ILE A 74 -16.75 -9.57 -6.47
C ILE A 74 -15.41 -10.22 -6.20
N VAL A 75 -14.37 -9.40 -6.05
CA VAL A 75 -13.06 -9.79 -5.52
C VAL A 75 -12.91 -9.18 -4.13
N SER A 76 -12.45 -9.95 -3.16
CA SER A 76 -12.25 -9.51 -1.78
C SER A 76 -10.98 -10.09 -1.18
N GLY A 77 -10.54 -9.55 -0.04
CA GLY A 77 -9.33 -10.01 0.65
C GLY A 77 -8.04 -9.34 0.18
N ILE A 78 -8.13 -8.30 -0.67
CA ILE A 78 -6.94 -7.58 -1.15
C ILE A 78 -6.45 -6.63 -0.05
N ASP A 79 -5.24 -6.85 0.46
CA ASP A 79 -4.62 -5.96 1.42
C ASP A 79 -3.96 -4.76 0.72
N THR A 80 -4.55 -3.59 0.88
CA THR A 80 -4.05 -2.31 0.37
C THR A 80 -3.53 -1.39 1.50
N SER A 81 -3.42 -1.88 2.73
CA SER A 81 -3.09 -1.10 3.93
C SER A 81 -1.72 -0.40 3.87
N SER A 82 -0.79 -0.95 3.10
CA SER A 82 0.57 -0.42 2.95
C SER A 82 0.73 0.52 1.75
N TYR A 83 -0.35 0.84 1.05
CA TYR A 83 -0.30 1.57 -0.22
C TYR A 83 -1.13 2.85 -0.21
N SER A 84 -0.62 3.84 -0.92
CA SER A 84 -1.31 5.09 -1.26
C SER A 84 -1.34 5.28 -2.77
N ASN A 85 -2.09 6.27 -3.27
CA ASN A 85 -2.23 6.55 -4.71
C ASN A 85 -2.64 5.30 -5.50
N ILE A 86 -3.55 4.51 -4.93
CA ILE A 86 -3.99 3.24 -5.50
C ILE A 86 -4.80 3.52 -6.77
N GLN A 87 -4.43 2.84 -7.84
CA GLN A 87 -5.08 2.92 -9.15
C GLN A 87 -5.50 1.52 -9.59
N MET A 88 -6.59 1.44 -10.35
CA MET A 88 -7.11 0.21 -10.91
C MET A 88 -7.01 0.25 -12.43
N SER A 89 -6.75 -0.89 -13.06
CA SER A 89 -7.00 -1.10 -14.48
C SER A 89 -7.56 -2.49 -14.74
N PHE A 90 -8.36 -2.64 -15.79
CA PHE A 90 -8.83 -3.94 -16.26
C PHE A 90 -9.17 -3.87 -17.76
N GLY A 91 -9.02 -4.96 -18.48
CA GLY A 91 -9.56 -5.11 -19.82
C GLY A 91 -11.08 -5.23 -19.77
N GLN A 92 -11.78 -4.51 -20.64
CA GLN A 92 -13.24 -4.59 -20.74
C GLN A 92 -13.69 -4.69 -22.18
N LEU A 93 -14.48 -5.71 -22.49
CA LEU A 93 -15.29 -5.80 -23.69
C LEU A 93 -16.71 -5.34 -23.39
N LYS A 94 -17.25 -4.51 -24.28
CA LYS A 94 -18.70 -4.34 -24.45
C LYS A 94 -19.13 -4.98 -25.76
N THR A 95 -20.32 -5.57 -25.78
CA THR A 95 -20.84 -6.32 -26.94
C THR A 95 -21.71 -5.49 -27.88
N THR A 96 -22.05 -4.24 -27.51
CA THR A 96 -22.87 -3.35 -28.33
C THR A 96 -22.22 -1.97 -28.49
N ASN A 97 -22.48 -1.34 -29.64
CA ASN A 97 -21.97 -0.01 -29.95
C ASN A 97 -22.66 1.09 -29.12
N ALA A 98 -23.87 0.83 -28.62
CA ALA A 98 -24.67 1.78 -27.86
C ALA A 98 -24.27 1.84 -26.38
N ALA A 99 -23.82 0.72 -25.81
CA ALA A 99 -23.42 0.67 -24.40
C ALA A 99 -22.23 1.61 -24.12
N ASN A 100 -22.20 2.19 -22.93
CA ASN A 100 -21.16 3.08 -22.43
C ASN A 100 -20.57 2.53 -21.11
N ASN A 101 -21.07 2.99 -19.97
CA ASN A 101 -20.50 2.75 -18.64
C ASN A 101 -21.49 2.05 -17.69
N GLU A 102 -22.34 1.18 -18.24
CA GLU A 102 -23.38 0.46 -17.49
C GLU A 102 -22.84 -0.80 -16.75
N LEU A 103 -21.56 -1.15 -16.91
CA LEU A 103 -20.91 -2.09 -16.00
C LEU A 103 -20.30 -1.30 -14.84
N THR A 104 -21.10 -1.09 -13.79
CA THR A 104 -20.64 -0.36 -12.60
C THR A 104 -19.42 -1.03 -11.95
N VAL A 105 -18.49 -0.21 -11.45
CA VAL A 105 -17.29 -0.64 -10.73
C VAL A 105 -17.30 0.06 -9.38
N GLU A 106 -17.27 -0.70 -8.30
CA GLU A 106 -17.36 -0.15 -6.95
C GLU A 106 -16.29 -0.78 -6.06
N VAL A 107 -15.88 -0.05 -5.03
CA VAL A 107 -14.97 -0.54 -3.99
C VAL A 107 -15.57 -0.42 -2.61
N SER A 108 -15.13 -1.26 -1.68
CA SER A 108 -15.62 -1.25 -0.30
C SER A 108 -14.58 -1.75 0.69
N THR A 109 -14.58 -1.16 1.89
CA THR A 109 -13.77 -1.62 3.03
C THR A 109 -14.51 -2.58 3.95
N ASP A 110 -15.85 -2.57 3.92
CA ASP A 110 -16.72 -3.29 4.87
C ASP A 110 -17.64 -4.33 4.21
N GLY A 111 -17.85 -4.24 2.89
CA GLY A 111 -18.80 -5.07 2.13
C GLY A 111 -20.25 -4.58 2.14
N ASN A 112 -20.55 -3.50 2.86
CA ASN A 112 -21.88 -2.93 3.02
C ASN A 112 -22.02 -1.59 2.29
N SER A 113 -21.04 -0.72 2.46
CA SER A 113 -20.97 0.60 1.82
C SER A 113 -20.04 0.52 0.61
N TRP A 114 -20.53 0.95 -0.54
CA TRP A 114 -19.83 0.79 -1.82
C TRP A 114 -19.62 2.16 -2.48
N ASP A 115 -18.35 2.49 -2.72
CA ASP A 115 -17.93 3.72 -3.39
C ASP A 115 -17.76 3.46 -4.89
N LEU A 116 -18.46 4.24 -5.73
CA LEU A 116 -18.41 4.11 -7.17
C LEU A 116 -17.07 4.63 -7.74
N LEU A 117 -16.44 3.84 -8.61
CA LEU A 117 -15.37 4.29 -9.49
C LEU A 117 -15.94 4.60 -10.88
N SER A 118 -15.60 5.77 -11.40
CA SER A 118 -16.16 6.30 -12.65
C SER A 118 -15.26 6.01 -13.84
N TYR A 119 -15.85 5.69 -14.98
CA TYR A 119 -15.16 5.58 -16.25
C TYR A 119 -16.13 5.88 -17.40
N THR A 120 -15.60 6.04 -18.61
CA THR A 120 -16.38 6.27 -19.82
C THR A 120 -15.94 5.36 -20.95
N ARG A 121 -16.88 5.06 -21.85
CA ARG A 121 -16.63 4.33 -23.09
C ARG A 121 -17.26 5.09 -24.25
N ALA A 122 -16.53 5.16 -25.36
CA ALA A 122 -17.07 5.71 -26.60
C ALA A 122 -18.26 4.88 -27.09
N THR A 123 -19.24 5.52 -27.71
CA THR A 123 -20.37 4.88 -28.40
C THR A 123 -20.24 5.04 -29.92
N GLY A 124 -20.99 4.26 -30.68
CA GLY A 124 -21.00 4.32 -32.16
C GLY A 124 -20.23 3.19 -32.84
N ALA A 125 -20.17 3.23 -34.17
CA ALA A 125 -19.59 2.17 -34.98
C ALA A 125 -18.13 1.86 -34.59
N GLY A 126 -17.78 0.57 -34.51
CA GLY A 126 -16.43 0.12 -34.18
C GLY A 126 -16.07 0.16 -32.68
N THR A 127 -17.00 0.51 -31.79
CA THR A 127 -16.72 0.60 -30.35
C THR A 127 -17.02 -0.68 -29.56
N SER A 128 -17.62 -1.69 -30.18
CA SER A 128 -17.82 -3.02 -29.57
C SER A 128 -16.52 -3.81 -29.54
N ASN A 129 -15.60 -3.42 -28.66
CA ASN A 129 -14.24 -3.97 -28.57
C ASN A 129 -13.72 -4.00 -27.13
N TYR A 130 -12.65 -4.79 -26.92
CA TYR A 130 -11.85 -4.71 -25.71
C TYR A 130 -11.03 -3.41 -25.72
N ILE A 131 -10.98 -2.73 -24.57
CA ILE A 131 -9.95 -1.75 -24.24
C ILE A 131 -9.53 -1.91 -22.79
N LEU A 132 -8.39 -1.31 -22.43
CA LEU A 132 -8.03 -1.11 -21.04
C LEU A 132 -8.85 0.04 -20.44
N ILE A 133 -9.52 -0.22 -19.33
CA ILE A 133 -10.24 0.77 -18.52
C ILE A 133 -9.41 1.09 -17.29
N THR A 134 -9.24 2.37 -17.01
CA THR A 134 -8.62 2.90 -15.78
C THR A 134 -9.65 3.78 -15.10
N PRO A 135 -10.53 3.22 -14.24
CA PRO A 135 -11.56 4.02 -13.60
C PRO A 135 -10.95 5.01 -12.61
N THR A 136 -11.62 6.14 -12.41
CA THR A 136 -11.23 7.21 -11.50
C THR A 136 -12.12 7.23 -10.27
N GLY A 137 -11.57 7.69 -9.15
CA GLY A 137 -12.23 7.68 -7.85
C GLY A 137 -11.24 7.35 -6.75
N THR A 138 -11.70 7.34 -5.51
CA THR A 138 -10.86 7.00 -4.37
C THR A 138 -10.90 5.50 -4.12
N ILE A 139 -9.74 4.84 -4.20
CA ILE A 139 -9.60 3.46 -3.73
C ILE A 139 -8.97 3.51 -2.33
N PRO A 140 -9.67 3.05 -1.28
CA PRO A 140 -9.17 3.17 0.08
C PRO A 140 -8.00 2.22 0.36
N SER A 141 -7.12 2.67 1.25
CA SER A 141 -6.13 1.81 1.91
C SER A 141 -6.81 1.04 3.04
N THR A 142 -6.84 -0.28 2.96
CA THR A 142 -7.55 -1.14 3.91
C THR A 142 -6.93 -2.55 3.90
N SER A 143 -7.06 -3.29 5.00
CA SER A 143 -6.61 -4.70 5.07
C SER A 143 -7.49 -5.65 4.27
N ASN A 144 -8.68 -5.22 3.85
CA ASN A 144 -9.61 -6.02 3.06
C ASN A 144 -10.39 -5.14 2.08
N LEU A 145 -9.73 -4.78 0.99
CA LEU A 145 -10.39 -4.12 -0.12
C LEU A 145 -11.26 -5.13 -0.86
N ARG A 146 -12.48 -4.71 -1.15
CA ARG A 146 -13.43 -5.41 -2.02
C ARG A 146 -13.64 -4.59 -3.27
N ILE A 147 -13.73 -5.26 -4.40
CA ILE A 147 -14.06 -4.68 -5.70
C ILE A 147 -15.29 -5.41 -6.22
N ARG A 148 -16.32 -4.68 -6.63
CA ARG A 148 -17.53 -5.24 -7.23
C ARG A 148 -17.75 -4.66 -8.62
N PHE A 149 -18.03 -5.56 -9.55
CA PHE A 149 -18.53 -5.23 -10.88
C PHE A 149 -19.99 -5.66 -10.97
N THR A 150 -20.88 -4.78 -11.41
CA THR A 150 -22.31 -5.11 -11.57
C THR A 150 -22.84 -4.61 -12.90
N ASN A 151 -23.44 -5.50 -13.69
CA ASN A 151 -24.13 -5.11 -14.91
C ASN A 151 -25.49 -4.48 -14.56
N THR A 152 -25.72 -3.24 -14.98
CA THR A 152 -26.98 -2.51 -14.75
C THR A 152 -27.85 -2.41 -16.00
N SER A 153 -27.49 -3.12 -17.08
CA SER A 153 -28.17 -3.07 -18.37
C SER A 153 -28.42 -4.46 -18.97
N SER A 154 -29.06 -4.49 -20.12
CA SER A 154 -29.19 -5.70 -20.95
C SER A 154 -27.99 -5.96 -21.86
N ALA A 155 -27.00 -5.05 -21.90
CA ALA A 155 -25.76 -5.29 -22.64
C ALA A 155 -24.93 -6.38 -21.96
N GLN A 156 -24.21 -7.17 -22.75
CA GLN A 156 -23.25 -8.15 -22.21
C GLN A 156 -21.86 -7.52 -22.13
N TRP A 157 -21.12 -7.91 -21.10
CA TRP A 157 -19.79 -7.42 -20.82
C TRP A 157 -18.83 -8.57 -20.58
N ARG A 158 -17.55 -8.32 -20.84
CA ARG A 158 -16.48 -9.16 -20.33
C ARG A 158 -15.43 -8.31 -19.65
N ILE A 159 -14.86 -8.79 -18.56
CA ILE A 159 -13.64 -8.20 -17.99
C ILE A 159 -12.54 -9.24 -17.85
N ASP A 160 -11.31 -8.76 -17.92
CA ASP A 160 -10.10 -9.54 -17.72
C ASP A 160 -8.97 -8.63 -17.21
N ASP A 161 -7.84 -9.21 -16.79
CA ASP A 161 -6.60 -8.52 -16.41
C ASP A 161 -6.80 -7.42 -15.35
N LEU A 162 -7.56 -7.75 -14.29
CA LEU A 162 -7.78 -6.84 -13.17
C LEU A 162 -6.47 -6.60 -12.43
N LYS A 163 -6.03 -5.35 -12.38
CA LYS A 163 -4.78 -4.95 -11.77
C LYS A 163 -4.98 -3.76 -10.85
N LEU A 164 -4.35 -3.82 -9.69
CA LEU A 164 -4.16 -2.69 -8.80
C LEU A 164 -2.69 -2.32 -8.75
N THR A 165 -2.42 -1.03 -8.83
CA THR A 165 -1.10 -0.45 -8.59
C THR A 165 -1.18 0.63 -7.53
N GLY A 166 -0.07 0.96 -6.91
CA GLY A 166 -0.01 2.09 -5.99
C GLY A 166 1.43 2.42 -5.63
N SER A 167 1.61 3.44 -4.80
CA SER A 167 2.88 3.75 -4.17
C SER A 167 2.90 3.05 -2.81
N ILE A 168 4.02 2.44 -2.45
CA ILE A 168 4.23 2.01 -1.06
C ILE A 168 4.16 3.28 -0.23
N GLY A 169 3.17 3.37 0.66
CA GLY A 169 3.15 4.42 1.66
C GLY A 169 4.43 4.25 2.44
N SER A 170 5.27 5.30 2.50
CA SER A 170 6.44 5.29 3.37
C SER A 170 5.92 4.80 4.71
N LEU A 171 6.39 3.63 5.17
CA LEU A 171 6.33 3.32 6.59
C LEU A 171 7.07 4.49 7.21
N ALA A 172 6.32 5.46 7.74
CA ALA A 172 6.91 6.41 8.63
C ALA A 172 7.31 5.57 9.83
N VAL A 173 8.51 4.98 9.77
CA VAL A 173 9.36 5.10 10.94
C VAL A 173 9.32 6.58 11.23
N ASN A 174 8.72 6.94 12.36
CA ASN A 174 9.04 8.20 12.99
C ASN A 174 10.55 8.10 13.29
N GLU A 175 11.36 8.27 12.25
CA GLU A 175 12.73 8.69 12.35
C GLU A 175 12.59 10.01 13.10
N SER A 176 12.71 9.94 14.42
CA SER A 176 13.01 11.06 15.30
C SER A 176 14.43 11.55 14.99
N SER A 177 14.71 11.72 13.69
CA SER A 177 15.97 12.05 13.06
C SER A 177 15.82 13.45 12.46
N LYS A 178 15.07 14.31 13.15
CA LYS A 178 15.13 15.77 13.02
C LYS A 178 15.64 16.33 14.34
N VAL A 179 16.94 16.11 14.54
CA VAL A 179 18.00 16.90 15.23
C VAL A 179 17.60 18.27 15.83
N LYS A 180 16.55 18.35 16.63
CA LYS A 180 16.27 19.43 17.57
C LYS A 180 15.68 18.80 18.84
N GLY A 181 16.47 18.78 19.92
CA GLY A 181 16.06 18.25 21.23
C GLY A 181 16.63 16.88 21.62
N LEU A 182 17.64 16.35 20.91
CA LEU A 182 18.40 15.22 21.45
C LEU A 182 19.29 15.70 22.60
N PHE A 183 19.16 15.06 23.76
CA PHE A 183 20.00 15.38 24.90
C PHE A 183 21.46 15.02 24.68
N VAL A 184 21.74 13.83 24.15
CA VAL A 184 23.07 13.39 23.73
C VAL A 184 23.09 13.32 22.21
N LYS A 185 23.98 14.09 21.57
CA LYS A 185 24.04 14.25 20.12
C LYS A 185 24.93 13.21 19.42
N ASN A 186 25.89 12.64 20.13
CA ASN A 186 26.77 11.59 19.61
C ASN A 186 26.74 10.36 20.52
N THR A 187 26.47 9.20 19.93
CA THR A 187 26.46 7.90 20.63
C THR A 187 27.74 7.10 20.38
N LEU A 188 28.54 7.49 19.39
CA LEU A 188 29.92 7.04 19.21
C LEU A 188 30.84 8.18 19.67
N VAL A 189 31.64 7.91 20.70
CA VAL A 189 32.34 8.94 21.47
C VAL A 189 33.83 8.65 21.44
N ASP A 190 34.64 9.61 21.01
CA ASP A 190 36.09 9.56 21.20
C ASP A 190 36.44 10.30 22.49
N SER A 191 36.93 11.52 22.47
CA SER A 191 37.18 12.29 23.71
C SER A 191 35.95 13.04 24.22
N GLU A 192 35.02 13.45 23.35
CA GLU A 192 33.98 14.41 23.73
C GLU A 192 32.55 13.89 23.55
N LEU A 193 31.72 14.16 24.54
CA LEU A 193 30.28 13.93 24.51
C LEU A 193 29.55 15.27 24.32
N ASN A 194 28.75 15.36 23.27
CA ASN A 194 28.05 16.58 22.87
C ASN A 194 26.61 16.54 23.34
N PHE A 195 26.18 17.59 24.02
CA PHE A 195 24.84 17.71 24.57
C PHE A 195 24.01 18.74 23.79
N GLY A 196 22.74 18.42 23.58
CA GLY A 196 21.81 19.30 22.86
C GLY A 196 20.82 20.04 23.74
N MET A 197 20.84 19.82 25.06
CA MET A 197 19.93 20.45 26.00
C MET A 197 20.60 20.62 27.36
N THR A 198 20.15 21.60 28.14
CA THR A 198 20.58 21.77 29.54
C THR A 198 20.05 20.63 30.41
N GLY A 199 20.90 20.06 31.27
CA GLY A 199 20.47 19.01 32.21
C GLY A 199 21.57 18.53 33.16
N ASN A 200 21.15 17.81 34.20
CA ASN A 200 22.07 17.11 35.11
C ASN A 200 22.36 15.72 34.57
N VAL A 201 23.63 15.43 34.29
CA VAL A 201 24.11 14.21 33.64
C VAL A 201 24.68 13.24 34.69
N LYS A 202 24.32 11.96 34.55
CA LYS A 202 25.04 10.85 35.18
C LYS A 202 25.41 9.82 34.13
N ILE A 203 26.67 9.40 34.10
CA ILE A 203 27.17 8.34 33.22
C ILE A 203 27.33 7.08 34.05
N TYR A 204 26.76 5.97 33.59
CA TYR A 204 26.84 4.66 34.22
C TYR A 204 27.65 3.69 33.36
N ASN A 205 28.48 2.87 34.00
CA ASN A 205 29.04 1.67 33.35
C ASN A 205 27.99 0.56 33.24
N LEU A 206 28.32 -0.54 32.55
CA LEU A 206 27.40 -1.68 32.38
C LEU A 206 27.06 -2.42 33.69
N SER A 207 27.87 -2.25 34.74
CA SER A 207 27.60 -2.77 36.08
C SER A 207 26.62 -1.89 36.86
N GLY A 208 26.11 -0.80 36.27
CA GLY A 208 25.16 0.11 36.91
C GLY A 208 25.79 1.11 37.89
N GLN A 209 27.12 1.21 37.93
CA GLN A 209 27.82 2.18 38.78
C GLN A 209 27.92 3.54 38.07
N VAL A 210 27.69 4.63 38.81
CA VAL A 210 27.93 6.00 38.30
C VAL A 210 29.44 6.23 38.23
N VAL A 211 29.95 6.51 37.03
CA VAL A 211 31.36 6.78 36.78
C VAL A 211 31.66 8.27 36.57
N LYS A 212 30.66 9.08 36.17
CA LYS A 212 30.80 10.53 36.04
C LYS A 212 29.47 11.23 36.32
N THR A 213 29.53 12.41 36.96
CA THR A 213 28.37 13.28 37.18
C THR A 213 28.76 14.72 36.92
N PHE A 214 27.91 15.46 36.21
CA PHE A 214 28.12 16.87 35.88
C PHE A 214 26.82 17.51 35.41
N SER A 215 26.80 18.82 35.23
CA SER A 215 25.68 19.54 34.60
C SER A 215 26.15 20.10 33.27
N VAL A 216 25.27 20.13 32.28
CA VAL A 216 25.55 20.69 30.95
C VAL A 216 24.54 21.76 30.61
N LYS A 217 24.96 22.72 29.79
CA LYS A 217 24.13 23.68 29.07
C LYS A 217 23.80 23.14 27.68
N GLU A 218 22.78 23.72 27.06
CA GLU A 218 22.47 23.46 25.67
C GLU A 218 23.69 23.71 24.75
N ASN A 219 23.98 22.73 23.87
CA ASN A 219 25.10 22.75 22.92
C ASN A 219 26.50 22.67 23.55
N GLU A 220 26.62 22.20 24.80
CA GLU A 220 27.91 21.99 25.45
C GLU A 220 28.55 20.65 25.06
N ALA A 221 29.87 20.66 24.88
CA ALA A 221 30.69 19.46 24.72
C ALA A 221 31.47 19.21 26.01
N VAL A 222 31.48 17.97 26.48
CA VAL A 222 32.15 17.55 27.72
C VAL A 222 33.22 16.52 27.41
N ASP A 223 34.44 16.79 27.89
CA ASP A 223 35.53 15.83 27.82
C ASP A 223 35.26 14.63 28.73
N VAL A 224 35.36 13.45 28.13
CA VAL A 224 35.21 12.12 28.70
C VAL A 224 36.39 11.22 28.30
N SER A 225 37.53 11.82 27.96
CA SER A 225 38.79 11.12 27.67
C SER A 225 39.26 10.20 28.81
N ASP A 226 38.86 10.50 30.04
CA ASP A 226 39.10 9.71 31.26
C ASP A 226 38.31 8.40 31.30
N LEU A 227 37.25 8.25 30.50
CA LEU A 227 36.49 7.01 30.41
C LEU A 227 37.23 5.98 29.56
N LEU A 228 37.34 4.76 30.09
CA LEU A 228 37.84 3.61 29.34
C LEU A 228 36.93 3.30 28.15
N LYS A 229 37.51 2.71 27.10
CA LYS A 229 36.76 2.23 25.92
C LYS A 229 35.68 1.23 26.35
N GLY A 230 34.46 1.37 25.82
CA GLY A 230 33.35 0.50 26.20
C GLY A 230 31.97 1.12 26.07
N ASN A 231 30.95 0.38 26.53
CA ASN A 231 29.57 0.83 26.52
C ASN A 231 29.21 1.54 27.83
N TYR A 232 28.46 2.64 27.71
CA TYR A 232 27.95 3.38 28.86
C TYR A 232 26.49 3.76 28.66
N ILE A 233 25.79 4.02 29.76
CA ILE A 233 24.46 4.63 29.78
C ILE A 233 24.59 6.05 30.29
N VAL A 234 24.24 7.04 29.47
CA VAL A 234 24.20 8.44 29.84
C VAL A 234 22.75 8.78 30.18
N THR A 235 22.53 9.25 31.40
CA THR A 235 21.22 9.72 31.83
C THR A 235 21.22 11.22 32.04
N GLY A 236 20.07 11.84 31.82
CA GLY A 236 19.83 13.27 32.05
C GLY A 236 18.53 13.50 32.81
N LEU A 237 18.50 14.53 33.65
CA LEU A 237 17.25 15.16 34.07
C LEU A 237 17.09 16.46 33.28
N VAL A 238 16.14 16.49 32.34
CA VAL A 238 15.90 17.61 31.44
C VAL A 238 14.44 18.03 31.55
N ASN A 239 14.18 19.28 31.92
CA ASN A 239 12.83 19.81 32.15
C ASN A 239 11.97 18.91 33.06
N GLY A 240 12.57 18.36 34.13
CA GLY A 240 11.90 17.48 35.08
C GLY A 240 11.66 16.04 34.61
N LYS A 241 12.10 15.67 33.40
CA LYS A 241 11.99 14.30 32.86
C LYS A 241 13.34 13.61 32.84
N ASN A 242 13.35 12.35 33.31
CA ASN A 242 14.51 11.48 33.17
C ASN A 242 14.60 10.97 31.73
N ILE A 243 15.79 11.03 31.17
CA ILE A 243 16.14 10.54 29.84
C ILE A 243 17.38 9.67 29.94
N SER A 244 17.49 8.67 29.08
CA SER A 244 18.60 7.71 29.07
C SER A 244 19.01 7.41 27.64
N GLN A 245 20.31 7.42 27.37
CA GLN A 245 20.89 7.16 26.06
C GLN A 245 22.11 6.25 26.21
N LYS A 246 22.15 5.18 25.42
CA LYS A 246 23.36 4.34 25.32
C LYS A 246 24.39 5.02 24.43
N ILE A 247 25.65 4.98 24.85
CA ILE A 247 26.82 5.41 24.07
C ILE A 247 27.88 4.30 24.01
N ILE A 248 28.84 4.47 23.10
CA ILE A 248 30.03 3.63 22.95
C ILE A 248 31.26 4.56 22.89
N LYS A 249 32.13 4.45 23.89
CA LYS A 249 33.45 5.09 23.94
C LYS A 249 34.44 4.26 23.11
N LYS A 250 35.04 4.87 22.10
CA LYS A 250 36.05 4.28 21.21
C LYS A 250 37.46 4.46 21.74
#